data_AF-A0A914UHM3-F1
#
_entry.id   AF-A0A914UHM3-F1
#
_cell.length_a   1.000
_cell.length_b   1.000
_cell.length_c   1.000
_cell.angle_alpha   90.00
_cell.angle_beta   90.00
_cell.angle_gamma   90.00
#
_symmetry.space_group_name_H-M   'P 1'
#
loop_
_entity.id
_entity.type
_entity.pdbx_description
1 polymer ?
#
loop_
_entity_poly.entity_id
_entity_poly.type
_entity_poly.pdbx_seq_one_letter_code
_entity_poly.pdbx_strand_id
1 'polypeptide(L)' 'MENLPIAESSLFEEEISEESTAESNAKFRRELKAMLFGFGDVKNPIEATVELLNQIIVDYIISVAKCGQSLDPRK' A
#
# COMPACT_ATOMS: atom_id res chain seq x y z
N MET A 1 -1.89 -19.85 -29.45
CA MET A 1 -2.07 -19.22 -28.14
C MET A 1 -1.93 -17.74 -28.38
N GLU A 2 -3.06 -17.06 -28.51
CA GLU A 2 -3.11 -15.61 -28.76
C GLU A 2 -2.74 -14.91 -27.45
N ASN A 3 -1.73 -14.04 -27.50
CA ASN A 3 -1.31 -13.25 -26.36
C ASN A 3 -2.36 -12.16 -26.11
N LEU A 4 -2.99 -12.18 -24.94
CA LEU A 4 -3.87 -11.10 -24.48
C LEU A 4 -3.03 -9.82 -24.32
N PRO A 5 -3.58 -8.65 -24.71
CA PRO A 5 -2.87 -7.39 -24.57
C PRO A 5 -2.75 -7.06 -23.07
N ILE A 6 -1.52 -6.78 -22.63
CA ILE A 6 -1.27 -6.20 -21.31
C ILE A 6 -1.89 -4.80 -21.36
N ALA A 7 -3.11 -4.67 -20.81
CA ALA A 7 -3.75 -3.38 -20.66
C ALA A 7 -2.86 -2.50 -19.79
N GLU A 8 -2.40 -1.39 -20.36
CA GLU A 8 -1.53 -0.43 -19.69
C GLU A 8 -2.18 0.07 -18.41
N SER A 9 -1.44 -0.05 -17.30
CA SER A 9 -1.78 0.57 -16.01
C SER A 9 -1.49 2.06 -16.08
N SER A 10 -2.24 2.78 -16.92
CA SER A 10 -2.36 4.23 -16.90
C SER A 10 -3.47 4.60 -15.92
N LEU A 11 -3.17 4.60 -14.63
CA LEU A 11 -3.99 5.23 -13.61
C LEU A 11 -3.12 5.48 -12.37
N PHE A 12 -3.24 6.68 -11.79
CA PHE A 12 -2.56 7.18 -10.60
C PHE A 12 -1.24 7.95 -10.82
N GLU A 13 -1.32 9.03 -11.59
CA GLU A 13 -0.56 10.25 -11.28
C GLU A 13 -1.49 11.21 -10.53
N GLU A 14 -1.75 10.92 -9.26
CA GLU A 14 -2.30 11.91 -8.34
C GLU A 14 -1.10 12.45 -7.55
N GLU A 15 -0.71 13.70 -7.78
CA GLU A 15 0.45 14.32 -7.12
C GLU A 15 0.27 14.31 -5.61
N ILE A 16 0.94 13.36 -4.95
CA ILE A 16 1.09 13.33 -3.50
C ILE A 16 2.22 14.31 -3.18
N SER A 17 1.90 15.39 -2.47
CA SER A 17 2.87 16.38 -2.03
C SER A 17 4.01 15.71 -1.24
N GLU A 18 5.23 15.79 -1.78
CA GLU A 18 6.42 15.04 -1.35
C GLU A 18 6.88 15.36 0.09
N GLU A 19 6.38 16.44 0.70
CA GLU A 19 6.96 17.01 1.92
C GLU A 19 6.32 16.52 3.23
N SER A 20 5.20 15.77 3.20
CA SER A 20 4.51 15.29 4.42
C SER A 20 4.46 13.77 4.61
N THR A 21 4.86 13.00 3.61
CA THR A 21 4.68 11.53 3.58
C THR A 21 5.77 10.77 4.30
N ALA A 22 7.03 11.21 4.27
CA ALA A 22 8.17 10.45 4.79
C ALA A 22 8.08 10.12 6.30
N GLU A 23 7.71 11.08 7.15
CA GLU A 23 7.52 10.83 8.59
C GLU A 23 6.19 10.11 8.89
N SER A 24 5.18 10.29 8.05
CA SER A 24 3.89 9.61 8.20
C SER A 24 3.98 8.12 7.81
N ASN A 25 4.86 7.78 6.87
CA ASN A 25 5.09 6.44 6.36
C ASN A 25 5.84 5.55 7.37
N ALA A 26 6.53 6.11 8.37
CA ALA A 26 7.20 5.29 9.38
C ALA A 26 6.25 4.57 10.37
N LYS A 27 4.95 4.91 10.38
CA LYS A 27 4.03 4.56 11.48
C LYS A 27 3.78 3.07 11.70
N PHE A 28 3.99 2.21 10.70
CA PHE A 28 3.71 0.77 10.82
C PHE A 28 4.93 -0.13 10.61
N ARG A 29 6.14 0.41 10.47
CA ARG A 29 7.31 -0.40 10.09
C ARG A 29 7.61 -1.53 11.07
N ARG A 30 7.46 -1.29 12.38
CA ARG A 30 7.71 -2.31 13.41
C ARG A 30 6.67 -3.41 13.36
N GLU A 31 5.40 -3.03 13.28
CA GLU A 31 4.25 -3.93 13.25
C GLU A 31 4.24 -4.74 11.94
N LEU A 32 4.57 -4.11 10.81
CA LEU A 32 4.71 -4.73 9.51
C LEU A 32 5.80 -5.81 9.52
N LYS A 33 6.97 -5.54 10.11
CA LYS A 33 8.03 -6.56 10.26
C LYS A 33 7.56 -7.76 11.09
N ALA A 34 6.84 -7.52 12.18
CA ALA A 34 6.28 -8.59 13.01
C ALA A 34 5.21 -9.40 12.26
N MET A 35 4.36 -8.72 11.48
CA MET A 35 3.35 -9.35 10.64
C MET A 35 3.98 -10.22 9.55
N LEU A 36 5.01 -9.72 8.85
CA LEU A 36 5.74 -10.47 7.83
C LEU A 36 6.36 -11.75 8.39
N PHE A 37 6.98 -11.66 9.57
CA PHE A 37 7.47 -12.84 10.28
C PHE A 37 6.33 -13.82 10.63
N GLY A 38 5.18 -13.30 11.06
CA GLY A 38 3.98 -14.11 11.31
C GLY A 38 3.44 -14.84 10.08
N PHE A 39 3.67 -14.29 8.87
CA PHE A 39 3.34 -14.92 7.60
C PHE A 39 4.44 -15.86 7.05
N GLY A 40 5.53 -16.05 7.80
CA GLY A 40 6.61 -16.97 7.45
C GLY A 40 7.79 -16.33 6.73
N ASP A 41 7.87 -15.00 6.66
CA ASP A 41 9.09 -14.31 6.22
C ASP A 41 10.21 -14.44 7.28
N VAL A 42 11.43 -14.04 6.93
CA VAL A 42 12.55 -13.99 7.86
C VAL A 42 12.34 -12.93 8.95
N LYS A 43 12.93 -13.15 10.13
CA LYS A 43 12.78 -12.25 11.29
C LYS A 43 13.18 -10.79 11.02
N ASN A 44 14.17 -10.59 10.16
CA ASN A 44 14.67 -9.28 9.75
C ASN A 44 14.53 -9.17 8.22
N PRO A 45 13.33 -8.83 7.70
CA PRO A 45 13.09 -8.72 6.27
C PRO A 45 13.86 -7.54 5.68
N ILE A 46 14.08 -7.59 4.37
CA ILE A 46 14.83 -6.57 3.63
C ILE A 46 14.12 -5.21 3.76
N GLU A 47 14.89 -4.16 4.03
CA GLU A 47 14.31 -2.85 4.31
C GLU A 47 13.52 -2.28 3.12
N ALA A 48 14.01 -2.48 1.90
CA ALA A 48 13.28 -2.11 0.68
C ALA A 48 11.92 -2.81 0.55
N THR A 49 11.81 -4.08 1.01
CA THR A 49 10.55 -4.82 1.02
C THR A 49 9.57 -4.20 2.02
N VAL A 50 10.05 -3.85 3.21
CA VAL A 50 9.22 -3.22 4.25
C VAL A 50 8.71 -1.86 3.79
N GLU A 51 9.57 -1.06 3.16
CA GLU A 51 9.18 0.26 2.64
C GLU A 51 8.15 0.15 1.52
N LEU A 52 8.37 -0.74 0.55
CA LEU A 52 7.43 -0.98 -0.55
C LEU A 52 6.08 -1.45 -0.03
N LEU A 53 6.07 -2.41 0.88
CA LEU A 53 4.82 -2.93 1.46
C LEU A 53 4.09 -1.89 2.28
N ASN A 54 4.82 -1.04 2.99
CA ASN A 54 4.21 0.04 3.75
C ASN A 54 3.48 1.03 2.83
N GLN A 55 4.07 1.38 1.69
CA GLN A 55 3.40 2.19 0.67
C GLN A 55 2.13 1.50 0.14
N ILE A 56 2.23 0.22 -0.25
CA ILE A 56 1.10 -0.57 -0.74
C ILE A 56 -0.05 -0.61 0.27
N ILE A 57 0.25 -0.78 1.56
CA ILE A 57 -0.75 -0.86 2.62
C ILE A 57 -1.48 0.49 2.78
N VAL A 58 -0.75 1.60 2.74
CA VAL A 58 -1.35 2.95 2.82
C VAL A 58 -2.31 3.16 1.66
N ASP A 59 -1.86 2.88 0.43
CA ASP A 59 -2.68 3.04 -0.77
C ASP A 59 -3.93 2.15 -0.74
N TYR A 60 -3.78 0.91 -0.27
CA TYR A 60 -4.89 -0.02 -0.09
C TYR A 60 -5.91 0.50 0.93
N ILE A 61 -5.45 0.96 2.11
CA ILE A 61 -6.34 1.50 3.15
C ILE A 61 -7.11 2.71 2.62
N ILE A 62 -6.45 3.61 1.90
CA ILE A 62 -7.10 4.78 1.30
C ILE A 62 -8.17 4.34 0.29
N SER A 63 -7.84 3.41 -0.59
CA SER A 63 -8.77 2.87 -1.58
C SER A 63 -10.00 2.23 -0.94
N VAL A 64 -9.79 1.36 0.06
CA VAL A 64 -10.88 0.71 0.79
C VAL A 64 -11.73 1.72 1.55
N ALA A 65 -11.12 2.73 2.19
CA ALA A 65 -11.84 3.76 2.91
C ALA A 65 -12.70 4.63 1.96
N LYS A 66 -12.18 4.98 0.77
CA LYS A 66 -12.94 5.69 -0.28
C LYS A 66 -14.15 4.85 -0.75
N CYS A 67 -13.95 3.55 -0.97
CA CYS A 67 -15.03 2.63 -1.33
C CYS A 67 -16.09 2.50 -0.21
N GLY A 68 -15.67 2.36 1.05
CA GLY A 68 -16.60 2.31 2.18
C GLY A 68 -17.45 3.57 2.30
N GLN A 69 -16.88 4.74 2.01
CA GLN A 69 -17.62 6.00 2.04
C GLN A 69 -18.65 6.17 0.91
N SER A 70 -18.44 5.56 -0.26
CA SER A 70 -19.44 5.59 -1.34
C SER A 70 -20.61 4.63 -1.07
N LEU A 71 -20.39 3.65 -0.21
CA LEU A 71 -21.41 2.68 0.23
C LEU A 71 -22.13 3.10 1.52
N ASP A 72 -21.73 4.19 2.17
CA ASP A 72 -22.36 4.66 3.41
C ASP A 72 -23.75 5.24 3.12
N PRO A 73 -24.85 4.58 3.56
CA PRO A 73 -26.22 5.03 3.27
C PRO A 73 -26.62 6.29 4.07
N ARG A 74 -25.74 6.81 4.94
CA ARG A 74 -25.96 8.04 5.71
C ARG A 74 -25.44 9.29 4.99
N LYS A 75 -24.77 9.14 3.85
CA LYS A 75 -24.39 10.25 2.96
C LYS A 75 -25.50 10.60 1.99
#